data_AF-A0A392TN28-F1
#
_entry.id   AF-A0A392TN28-F1
#
_cell.length_a   1.000
_cell.length_b   1.000
_cell.length_c   1.000
_cell.angle_alpha   90.00
_cell.angle_beta   90.00
_cell.angle_gamma   90.00
#
_symmetry.space_group_name_H-M   'P 1'
#
loop_
_entity.id
_entity.type
_entity.pdbx_description
1 polymer ?
#
loop_
_entity_poly.entity_id
_entity_poly.type
_entity_poly.pdbx_seq_one_letter_code
_entity_poly.pdbx_strand_id
1 'polypeptide(L)' 'AVDPAKVEAVQEWGTPESVTEIRSFLGLAGYYRRFIEEFSKLALPLTQLTRKSQAFVWDEKCEKSFLELKRRLTSAP' A
#
# COMPACT_ATOMS: atom_id res chain seq x y z
N ALA A 1 14.60 12.17 4.98
CA ALA A 1 13.60 12.21 6.05
C ALA A 1 12.24 11.93 5.43
N VAL A 2 11.48 11.01 6.03
CA VAL A 2 10.07 10.80 5.68
C VAL A 2 9.28 12.01 6.19
N ASP A 3 8.39 12.56 5.36
CA ASP A 3 7.55 13.70 5.74
C ASP A 3 6.48 13.23 6.76
N PRO A 4 6.44 13.80 7.98
CA PRO A 4 5.49 13.39 9.01
C PRO A 4 4.03 13.45 8.55
N ALA A 5 3.67 14.44 7.71
CA ALA A 5 2.30 14.58 7.19
C ALA A 5 1.93 13.44 6.23
N LYS A 6 2.92 12.86 5.55
CA LYS A 6 2.72 11.70 4.65
C LYS A 6 2.61 10.40 5.44
N VAL A 7 3.33 10.29 6.56
CA VAL A 7 3.22 9.16 7.50
C VAL A 7 1.85 9.12 8.15
N GLU A 8 1.38 10.25 8.64
CA GLU A 8 0.06 10.37 9.27
C GLU A 8 -1.06 10.02 8.28
N ALA A 9 -0.97 10.51 7.04
CA ALA A 9 -1.92 10.15 5.98
C ALA A 9 -1.96 8.64 5.69
N VAL A 10 -0.82 7.93 5.78
CA VAL A 10 -0.76 6.47 5.64
C VAL A 10 -1.35 5.78 6.86
N GLN A 11 -1.07 6.28 8.07
CA GLN A 11 -1.57 5.72 9.32
C GLN A 11 -3.10 5.78 9.42
N GLU A 12 -3.70 6.88 8.97
CA GLU A 12 -5.15 7.08 8.95
C GLU A 12 -5.82 6.47 7.70
N TRP A 13 -5.05 5.91 6.76
CA TRP A 13 -5.61 5.33 5.55
C TRP A 13 -6.46 4.09 5.88
N GLY A 14 -7.76 4.15 5.56
CA GLY A 14 -8.70 3.04 5.74
C GLY A 14 -8.48 1.89 4.75
N THR A 15 -9.20 0.78 4.88
CA THR A 15 -9.12 -0.29 3.89
C THR A 15 -9.62 0.22 2.54
N PRO A 16 -8.83 0.12 1.45
CA PRO A 16 -9.25 0.58 0.13
C PRO A 16 -10.48 -0.17 -0.38
N GLU A 17 -11.48 0.55 -0.86
CA GLU A 17 -12.72 -0.03 -1.39
C GLU A 17 -12.76 -0.02 -2.93
N SER A 18 -11.79 0.66 -3.56
CA SER A 18 -11.74 0.83 -5.01
C SER A 18 -10.35 0.66 -5.60
N VAL A 19 -10.29 0.28 -6.88
CA VAL A 19 -9.04 0.22 -7.67
C VAL A 19 -8.32 1.57 -7.67
N THR A 20 -9.07 2.67 -7.68
CA THR A 20 -8.53 4.03 -7.67
C THR A 20 -7.80 4.31 -6.36
N GLU A 21 -8.39 3.96 -5.21
CA GLU A 21 -7.75 4.11 -3.90
C GLU A 21 -6.50 3.25 -3.77
N ILE A 22 -6.52 2.00 -4.27
CA ILE A 22 -5.32 1.15 -4.29
C ILE A 22 -4.20 1.80 -5.11
N ARG A 23 -4.52 2.35 -6.30
CA ARG A 23 -3.51 3.04 -7.12
C ARG A 23 -2.94 4.26 -6.41
N SER A 24 -3.78 5.05 -5.72
CA SER A 24 -3.34 6.18 -4.92
C SER A 24 -2.41 5.76 -3.79
N PHE A 25 -2.79 4.72 -3.03
CA PHE A 25 -1.96 4.15 -1.97
C PHE A 25 -0.62 3.64 -2.50
N LEU A 26 -0.64 2.83 -3.57
CA LEU A 26 0.57 2.29 -4.20
C LEU A 26 1.47 3.39 -4.78
N GLY A 27 0.90 4.48 -5.28
CA GLY A 27 1.65 5.65 -5.74
C GLY A 27 2.45 6.30 -4.61
N LEU A 28 1.81 6.50 -3.46
CA LEU A 28 2.46 7.05 -2.27
C LEU A 28 3.46 6.07 -1.66
N ALA A 29 3.08 4.81 -1.48
CA ALA A 29 3.96 3.77 -0.97
C ALA A 29 5.19 3.57 -1.88
N GLY A 30 4.99 3.73 -3.20
CA GLY A 30 6.04 3.68 -4.22
C GLY A 30 7.10 4.76 -4.06
N TYR A 31 6.75 5.94 -3.55
CA TYR A 31 7.71 7.01 -3.26
C TYR A 31 8.73 6.58 -2.18
N TYR A 32 8.25 5.85 -1.17
CA TYR A 32 9.05 5.36 -0.04
C TYR A 32 9.58 3.93 -0.23
N ARG A 33 9.36 3.30 -1.39
CA ARG A 33 9.75 1.90 -1.67
C ARG A 33 11.21 1.58 -1.35
N ARG A 34 12.12 2.56 -1.44
CA ARG A 34 13.55 2.39 -1.18
C ARG A 34 13.88 2.08 0.28
N PHE A 35 12.95 2.38 1.20
CA PHE A 35 13.08 2.16 2.64
C PHE A 35 12.32 0.92 3.11
N ILE A 36 11.61 0.24 2.20
CA ILE A 36 10.79 -0.92 2.49
C ILE A 36 11.43 -2.13 1.83
N GLU A 37 12.03 -2.98 2.65
CA GLU A 37 12.56 -4.26 2.19
C GLU A 37 11.44 -5.10 1.56
N GLU A 38 11.75 -5.76 0.44
CA GLU A 38 10.81 -6.61 -0.29
C GLU A 38 9.50 -5.91 -0.73
N PHE A 39 9.52 -4.57 -0.89
CA PHE A 39 8.35 -3.78 -1.29
C PHE A 39 7.55 -4.40 -2.44
N SER A 40 8.23 -4.86 -3.50
CA SER A 40 7.57 -5.46 -4.65
C SER A 40 6.79 -6.74 -4.32
N LYS A 41 7.25 -7.54 -3.35
CA LYS A 41 6.55 -8.75 -2.89
C LYS A 41 5.31 -8.37 -2.09
N LEU A 42 5.43 -7.40 -1.18
CA LEU A 42 4.32 -6.89 -0.38
C LEU A 42 3.27 -6.17 -1.24
N ALA A 43 3.69 -5.38 -2.22
CA ALA A 43 2.78 -4.65 -3.10
C ALA A 43 2.13 -5.53 -4.17
N LEU A 44 2.58 -6.79 -4.35
CA LEU A 44 2.10 -7.65 -5.43
C LEU A 44 0.59 -7.94 -5.36
N PRO A 45 0.00 -8.35 -4.22
CA PRO A 45 -1.44 -8.62 -4.14
C PRO A 45 -2.26 -7.36 -4.46
N LEU A 46 -1.85 -6.20 -3.94
CA LEU A 46 -2.50 -4.93 -4.23
C LEU A 46 -2.37 -4.53 -5.72
N THR A 47 -1.20 -4.75 -6.32
CA THR A 47 -0.97 -4.46 -7.75
C THR A 47 -1.84 -5.35 -8.63
N GLN A 48 -2.09 -6.60 -8.24
CA GLN A 48 -2.99 -7.51 -8.96
C GLN A 48 -4.42 -6.97 -9.02
N LEU A 49 -4.92 -6.36 -7.93
CA LEU A 49 -6.23 -5.71 -7.89
C LEU A 49 -6.37 -4.53 -8.86
N THR A 50 -5.27 -3.96 -9.33
CA THR A 50 -5.30 -2.82 -10.28
C THR A 50 -5.28 -3.21 -11.76
N ARG A 51 -5.13 -4.52 -12.07
CA ARG A 51 -5.01 -5.02 -13.44
C ARG A 51 -6.34 -4.96 -14.18
N LYS A 52 -6.28 -4.64 -15.48
CA LYS A 52 -7.47 -4.73 -16.35
C LYS A 52 -7.91 -6.20 -16.43
N SER A 53 -9.23 -6.42 -16.37
CA SER A 53 -9.87 -7.74 -16.42
C SER A 53 -9.73 -8.63 -15.17
N GLN A 54 -9.29 -8.07 -14.04
CA GLN A 54 -9.35 -8.73 -12.73
C GLN A 54 -10.54 -8.19 -11.93
N ALA A 55 -11.34 -9.08 -11.34
CA ALA A 55 -12.38 -8.67 -10.40
C ALA A 55 -11.71 -8.11 -9.13
N PHE A 56 -12.22 -6.98 -8.64
CA PHE A 56 -11.79 -6.43 -7.36
C PHE A 56 -12.32 -7.33 -6.24
N VAL A 57 -11.43 -8.16 -5.70
CA VAL A 57 -11.73 -9.04 -4.57
C VAL A 57 -10.70 -8.76 -3.50
N TRP A 58 -11.12 -8.05 -2.46
CA TRP A 58 -10.27 -7.80 -1.31
C TRP A 58 -10.22 -9.06 -0.44
N ASP A 59 -9.12 -9.82 -0.57
CA ASP A 59 -8.90 -11.06 0.17
C ASP A 59 -7.93 -10.86 1.35
N GLU A 60 -7.74 -11.91 2.15
CA GLU A 60 -6.83 -11.89 3.30
C GLU A 60 -5.38 -11.57 2.91
N LYS A 61 -4.95 -11.92 1.69
CA LYS A 61 -3.59 -11.60 1.20
C LYS A 61 -3.45 -10.10 0.94
N CYS A 62 -4.48 -9.48 0.38
CA CYS A 62 -4.54 -8.04 0.17
C CYS A 62 -4.54 -7.29 1.50
N GLU A 63 -5.35 -7.72 2.46
CA GLU A 63 -5.40 -7.13 3.80
C GLU A 63 -4.03 -7.22 4.50
N LYS A 64 -3.44 -8.41 4.57
CA LYS A 64 -2.11 -8.62 5.18
C LYS A 64 -1.04 -7.75 4.52
N SER A 65 -1.06 -7.67 3.19
CA SER A 65 -0.11 -6.86 2.42
C SER A 65 -0.27 -5.37 2.67
N PHE A 66 -1.53 -4.91 2.73
CA PHE A 66 -1.86 -3.52 3.01
C PHE A 66 -1.41 -3.10 4.41
N LEU A 67 -1.73 -3.89 5.43
CA LEU A 67 -1.36 -3.62 6.82
C LEU A 67 0.17 -3.63 7.01
N GLU A 68 0.88 -4.58 6.41
CA GLU A 68 2.34 -4.62 6.50
C GLU A 68 2.99 -3.43 5.79
N LEU A 69 2.48 -3.02 4.62
CA LEU A 69 2.95 -1.80 3.95
C LEU A 69 2.68 -0.55 4.79
N LYS A 70 1.50 -0.43 5.41
CA LYS A 70 1.18 0.65 6.36
C LYS A 70 2.21 0.70 7.49
N ARG A 71 2.45 -0.43 8.14
CA ARG A 71 3.41 -0.54 9.25
C ARG A 71 4.83 -0.15 8.85
N ARG A 72 5.30 -0.60 7.68
CA ARG A 72 6.65 -0.28 7.17
C ARG A 72 6.79 1.20 6.79
N LEU A 73 5.73 1.81 6.25
CA LEU A 73 5.71 3.22 5.91
C LEU A 73 5.72 4.13 7.15
N THR A 74 5.06 3.71 8.24
CA THR A 74 4.99 4.49 9.48
C THR A 74 6.18 4.26 10.42
N SER A 75 6.94 3.17 10.24
CA SER A 75 8.14 2.86 11.01
C SER A 75 9.46 3.19 10.30
N ALA A 76 9.40 3.70 9.06
CA ALA A 76 10.58 4.10 8.32
C ALA A 76 11.25 5.34 8.96
N PRO A 77 12.59 5.35 9.14
CA PRO A 77 13.34 6.46 9.73
C PRO A 77 13.47 7.71 8.84
#